data_AF-A0A957C3N2-F1
#
_entry.id   AF-A0A957C3N2-F1
#
_cell.length_a   1.000
_cell.length_b   1.000
_cell.length_c   1.000
_cell.angle_alpha   90.00
_cell.angle_beta   90.00
_cell.angle_gamma   90.00
#
_symmetry.space_group_name_H-M   'P 1'
#
loop_
_entity.id
_entity.type
_entity.pdbx_description
1 polymer ?
#
loop_
_entity_poly.entity_id
_entity_poly.type
_entity_poly.pdbx_seq_one_letter_code
_entity_poly.pdbx_strand_id
1 'polypeptide(L)'
;DDATATIDVEDDDAAIVYTKIHEIQGSGTASPLVGQTVTIQGIVVGDYDESGEMGGFFVQEETTDEDGNAATSEGIFVFCGSSCSTTSIGNLVTVQGTVTEFNGLTELGNVSSITVNDSSNQLSSITPAVISFPQSSTSDLEAYEGMFVQISTDMRVTEYFNFDRFSEIRVWNDGSGAERPMQYTQVNTPDATGYAQAEVDFAAASVLLDDGSNSQNVGKVFPQSSGVPIFGNASFNPGTPDGGFRGGDIIRNIEGVMGYSFNAYRIYISDPSAGTATDGDAFDLTVSSENPRPSAPNPGGSLRVASFNVLNFFTTLDNGSDICGPAQNQECRGADNSTEYDRQLTKIVNALAELDADIVGLIELENNVAASPAGDGTDPVLEALVTALNAQSGRTYSFVDAGVIGTDAIKVAFIYDVNTVNLVSDPATLTSAVDSRFIDTKNRPALAQTFEEAATGGVFTVVVNHLKSKGSACDDVSDPDLDDGAGNCNLTRTAAAQALVDWLATDPTSSGDEDFLIIGDLNSYAMEDPIMAIRAGS
;
A
#
# COMPACT_ATOMS: atom_id res chain seq x y z
N ASP A 1 34.04 -52.16 60.86
CA ASP A 1 34.32 -52.19 59.41
C ASP A 1 33.29 -51.34 58.70
N ASP A 2 33.64 -50.07 58.50
CA ASP A 2 32.92 -49.21 57.57
C ASP A 2 33.53 -49.42 56.20
N ALA A 3 32.82 -50.15 55.34
CA ALA A 3 33.18 -50.28 53.94
C ALA A 3 32.75 -49.00 53.22
N THR A 4 33.72 -48.28 52.67
CA THR A 4 33.47 -47.21 51.69
C THR A 4 33.60 -47.81 50.29
N ALA A 5 32.61 -47.52 49.44
CA ALA A 5 32.65 -47.83 48.02
C ALA A 5 32.84 -46.52 47.25
N THR A 6 33.81 -46.52 46.34
CA THR A 6 34.03 -45.43 45.38
C THR A 6 33.38 -45.87 44.07
N ILE A 7 32.46 -45.05 43.56
CA ILE A 7 31.89 -45.20 42.22
C ILE A 7 32.63 -44.21 41.34
N ASP A 8 33.39 -44.71 40.36
CA ASP A 8 33.83 -43.92 39.22
C ASP A 8 32.69 -43.93 38.20
N VAL A 9 32.18 -42.75 37.87
CA VAL A 9 31.29 -42.54 36.73
C VAL A 9 32.20 -42.15 35.57
N GLU A 10 32.40 -43.07 34.63
CA GLU A 10 32.97 -42.71 33.32
C GLU A 10 31.83 -42.14 32.47
N ASP A 11 32.01 -40.89 32.04
CA ASP A 11 31.15 -40.24 31.04
C ASP A 11 31.53 -40.79 29.66
N ASP A 12 30.73 -41.71 29.14
CA ASP A 12 30.92 -42.38 27.85
C ASP A 12 30.07 -41.79 26.71
N ASP A 13 29.36 -40.68 26.99
CA ASP A 13 28.60 -39.96 25.97
C ASP A 13 29.56 -39.22 25.03
N ALA A 14 29.39 -39.44 23.72
CA ALA A 14 30.11 -38.67 22.73
C ALA A 14 29.68 -37.20 22.84
N ALA A 15 30.64 -36.28 23.02
CA ALA A 15 30.35 -34.86 23.05
C ALA A 15 29.53 -34.46 21.81
N ILE A 16 28.36 -33.84 22.04
CA ILE A 16 27.54 -33.31 20.96
C ILE A 16 28.35 -32.24 20.24
N VAL A 17 28.52 -32.39 18.93
CA VAL A 17 29.15 -31.37 18.08
C VAL A 17 28.04 -30.51 17.52
N TYR A 18 27.98 -29.26 17.96
CA TYR A 18 27.08 -28.27 17.39
C TYR A 18 27.71 -27.66 16.14
N THR A 19 26.93 -27.61 15.06
CA THR A 19 27.25 -26.79 13.88
C THR A 19 26.91 -25.35 14.22
N LYS A 20 27.81 -24.41 13.92
CA LYS A 20 27.54 -23.00 14.22
C LYS A 20 26.61 -22.38 13.18
N ILE A 21 25.74 -21.47 13.59
CA ILE A 21 24.72 -20.89 12.72
C ILE A 21 25.38 -20.10 11.57
N HIS A 22 26.45 -19.34 11.80
CA HIS A 22 27.21 -18.71 10.73
C HIS A 22 27.80 -19.69 9.70
N GLU A 23 28.11 -20.95 10.09
CA GLU A 23 28.54 -21.99 9.14
C GLU A 23 27.37 -22.49 8.28
N ILE A 24 26.16 -22.48 8.83
CA ILE A 24 24.92 -22.81 8.11
C ILE A 24 24.55 -21.69 7.17
N GLN A 25 24.54 -20.44 7.62
CA GLN A 25 24.18 -19.28 6.80
C GLN A 25 25.22 -19.06 5.69
N GLY A 26 26.50 -19.00 6.06
CA GLY A 26 27.55 -18.59 5.13
C GLY A 26 27.41 -17.11 4.73
N SER A 27 28.22 -16.67 3.76
CA SER A 27 28.27 -15.26 3.32
C SER A 27 27.60 -14.99 1.97
N GLY A 28 26.86 -15.98 1.46
CA GLY A 28 26.05 -15.85 0.26
C GLY A 28 24.57 -15.84 0.60
N THR A 29 23.72 -15.66 -0.41
CA THR A 29 22.26 -15.63 -0.26
C THR A 29 21.61 -17.03 -0.22
N ALA A 30 22.39 -18.05 0.12
CA ALA A 30 21.96 -19.43 0.18
C ALA A 30 22.99 -20.24 0.97
N SER A 31 22.50 -21.13 1.81
CA SER A 31 23.33 -21.92 2.69
C SER A 31 24.29 -22.86 1.92
N PRO A 32 25.58 -22.96 2.31
CA PRO A 32 26.48 -24.00 1.81
C PRO A 32 26.13 -25.41 2.33
N LEU A 33 25.23 -25.52 3.32
CA LEU A 33 24.87 -26.76 3.99
C LEU A 33 23.48 -27.31 3.61
N VAL A 34 22.82 -26.75 2.59
CA VAL A 34 21.51 -27.24 2.11
C VAL A 34 21.48 -28.75 1.93
N GLY A 35 20.47 -29.39 2.51
CA GLY A 35 20.23 -30.83 2.49
C GLY A 35 21.02 -31.63 3.53
N GLN A 36 21.88 -30.99 4.31
CA GLN A 36 22.59 -31.63 5.42
C GLN A 36 21.77 -31.57 6.70
N THR A 37 21.82 -32.64 7.49
CA THR A 37 21.26 -32.65 8.84
C THR A 37 22.31 -32.14 9.81
N VAL A 38 21.96 -31.11 10.57
CA VAL A 38 22.83 -30.43 11.54
C VAL A 38 22.17 -30.43 12.91
N THR A 39 22.99 -30.28 13.96
CA THR A 39 22.52 -29.99 15.31
C THR A 39 23.07 -28.62 15.71
N ILE A 40 22.19 -27.70 16.08
CA ILE A 40 22.55 -26.35 16.56
C ILE A 40 22.22 -26.20 18.04
N GLN A 41 22.84 -25.22 18.68
CA GLN A 41 22.46 -24.72 19.99
C GLN A 41 22.43 -23.18 19.93
N GLY A 42 21.42 -22.56 20.53
CA GLY A 42 21.29 -21.11 20.58
C GLY A 42 20.04 -20.64 21.33
N ILE A 43 19.82 -19.33 21.36
CA ILE A 43 18.74 -18.67 22.09
C ILE A 43 17.56 -18.38 21.18
N VAL A 44 16.35 -18.70 21.63
CA VAL A 44 15.12 -18.33 20.91
C VAL A 44 14.92 -16.81 20.95
N VAL A 45 14.86 -16.15 19.80
CA VAL A 45 14.74 -14.68 19.66
C VAL A 45 13.41 -14.20 19.07
N GLY A 46 12.64 -15.12 18.49
CA GLY A 46 11.28 -14.89 18.03
C GLY A 46 10.53 -16.22 18.04
N ASP A 47 9.26 -16.20 18.45
CA ASP A 47 8.43 -17.39 18.58
C ASP A 47 7.14 -17.16 17.80
N TYR A 48 6.88 -18.00 16.81
CA TYR A 48 5.81 -17.86 15.83
C TYR A 48 5.15 -19.23 15.55
N ASP A 49 5.06 -20.08 16.59
CA ASP A 49 4.56 -21.44 16.49
C ASP A 49 3.03 -21.55 16.67
N GLU A 50 2.35 -20.42 16.92
CA GLU A 50 0.90 -20.41 17.10
C GLU A 50 0.15 -20.64 15.78
N SER A 51 -1.09 -21.11 15.92
CA SER A 51 -1.96 -21.34 14.77
C SER A 51 -2.27 -20.03 14.04
N GLY A 52 -1.85 -19.94 12.78
CA GLY A 52 -2.05 -18.75 11.95
C GLY A 52 -0.81 -17.87 11.81
N GLU A 53 0.31 -18.27 12.42
CA GLU A 53 1.63 -17.66 12.28
C GLU A 53 2.53 -18.51 11.37
N MET A 54 3.85 -18.35 11.48
CA MET A 54 4.85 -18.97 10.62
C MET A 54 5.07 -20.48 10.89
N GLY A 55 4.60 -20.99 12.03
CA GLY A 55 4.72 -22.40 12.40
C GLY A 55 6.13 -22.80 12.84
N GLY A 56 6.83 -21.91 13.53
CA GLY A 56 8.22 -22.13 13.96
C GLY A 56 8.74 -20.99 14.84
N PHE A 57 10.04 -20.98 15.09
CA PHE A 57 10.70 -19.96 15.91
C PHE A 57 12.10 -19.64 15.37
N PHE A 58 12.62 -18.47 15.70
CA PHE A 58 13.97 -18.06 15.35
C PHE A 58 14.94 -18.32 16.49
N VAL A 59 16.13 -18.80 16.16
CA VAL A 59 17.24 -19.08 17.08
C VAL A 59 18.45 -18.27 16.67
N GLN A 60 19.13 -17.64 17.63
CA GLN A 60 20.38 -16.91 17.43
C GLN A 60 21.48 -17.44 18.35
N GLU A 61 22.72 -17.50 17.89
CA GLU A 61 23.87 -17.88 18.74
C GLU A 61 24.12 -16.89 19.88
N GLU A 62 24.62 -17.39 21.01
CA GLU A 62 25.19 -16.56 22.05
C GLU A 62 26.42 -15.79 21.53
N THR A 63 26.64 -14.57 22.02
CA THR A 63 27.76 -13.72 21.59
C THR A 63 29.14 -14.32 21.83
N THR A 64 29.28 -15.32 22.69
CA THR A 64 30.55 -16.04 22.87
C THR A 64 30.90 -16.97 21.72
N ASP A 65 29.90 -17.33 20.91
CA ASP A 65 29.97 -18.39 19.91
C ASP A 65 29.91 -17.83 18.48
N GLU A 66 29.54 -16.55 18.32
CA GLU A 66 29.61 -15.78 17.07
C GLU A 66 31.03 -15.76 16.46
N ASP A 67 31.13 -15.72 15.13
CA ASP A 67 32.42 -15.68 14.42
C ASP A 67 33.02 -14.28 14.26
N GLY A 68 32.23 -13.25 14.57
CA GLY A 68 32.59 -11.84 14.45
C GLY A 68 32.71 -11.34 13.01
N ASN A 69 32.17 -12.06 12.03
CA ASN A 69 32.17 -11.70 10.62
C ASN A 69 30.83 -11.05 10.24
N ALA A 70 30.87 -9.76 9.92
CA ALA A 70 29.67 -9.00 9.54
C ALA A 70 29.01 -9.42 8.21
N ALA A 71 29.56 -10.42 7.51
CA ALA A 71 29.00 -10.96 6.27
C ALA A 71 28.24 -12.27 6.47
N THR A 72 28.16 -12.79 7.70
CA THR A 72 27.47 -14.04 8.06
C THR A 72 26.43 -13.76 9.12
N SER A 73 25.27 -14.40 9.02
CA SER A 73 24.23 -14.32 10.04
C SER A 73 24.45 -15.35 11.15
N GLU A 74 24.12 -14.96 12.38
CA GLU A 74 24.14 -15.81 13.57
C GLU A 74 22.74 -16.31 13.95
N GLY A 75 21.74 -16.00 13.12
CA GLY A 75 20.34 -16.35 13.31
C GLY A 75 19.84 -17.37 12.28
N ILE A 76 18.84 -18.17 12.66
CA ILE A 76 18.21 -19.15 11.76
C ILE A 76 16.75 -19.40 12.17
N PHE A 77 15.89 -19.60 11.18
CA PHE A 77 14.51 -20.03 11.43
C PHE A 77 14.42 -21.55 11.59
N VAL A 78 13.62 -22.01 12.54
CA VAL A 78 13.35 -23.43 12.79
C VAL A 78 11.88 -23.71 12.47
N PHE A 79 11.63 -24.37 11.34
CA PHE A 79 10.28 -24.73 10.93
C PHE A 79 9.89 -26.11 11.49
N CYS A 80 8.98 -26.13 12.47
CA CYS A 80 8.51 -27.34 13.13
C CYS A 80 7.00 -27.62 12.97
N GLY A 81 6.24 -26.68 12.39
CA GLY A 81 4.81 -26.80 12.15
C GLY A 81 4.05 -27.21 13.41
N SER A 82 3.13 -28.17 13.29
CA SER A 82 2.37 -28.67 14.46
C SER A 82 3.19 -29.50 15.46
N SER A 83 4.49 -29.68 15.21
CA SER A 83 5.37 -30.51 16.05
C SER A 83 6.32 -29.67 16.90
N CYS A 84 6.18 -28.34 16.90
CA CYS A 84 6.95 -27.47 17.78
C CYS A 84 6.70 -27.88 19.25
N SER A 85 7.79 -28.15 19.97
CA SER A 85 7.74 -28.19 21.43
C SER A 85 7.46 -26.77 21.93
N THR A 86 6.80 -26.62 23.09
CA THR A 86 6.62 -25.29 23.71
C THR A 86 7.99 -24.67 24.00
N THR A 87 8.44 -23.78 23.13
CA THR A 87 9.56 -22.87 23.37
C THR A 87 9.02 -21.55 23.88
N SER A 88 9.92 -20.67 24.29
CA SER A 88 9.58 -19.28 24.58
C SER A 88 10.81 -18.44 24.28
N ILE A 89 10.60 -17.19 23.92
CA ILE A 89 11.69 -16.24 23.71
C ILE A 89 12.61 -16.22 24.94
N GLY A 90 13.92 -16.25 24.68
CA GLY A 90 14.99 -16.30 25.68
C GLY A 90 15.39 -17.72 26.12
N ASN A 91 14.70 -18.78 25.70
CA ASN A 91 15.12 -20.15 26.02
C ASN A 91 16.40 -20.53 25.27
N LEU A 92 17.32 -21.25 25.93
CA LEU A 92 18.45 -21.92 25.28
C LEU A 92 17.98 -23.28 24.77
N VAL A 93 18.05 -23.49 23.46
CA VAL A 93 17.56 -24.70 22.79
C VAL A 93 18.65 -25.42 22.03
N THR A 94 18.56 -26.75 21.97
CA THR A 94 19.29 -27.60 21.02
C THR A 94 18.30 -28.13 20.00
N VAL A 95 18.57 -27.89 18.72
CA VAL A 95 17.69 -28.30 17.61
C VAL A 95 18.47 -29.17 16.65
N GLN A 96 17.89 -30.29 16.23
CA GLN A 96 18.39 -31.09 15.12
C GLN A 96 17.39 -31.04 13.96
N GLY A 97 17.87 -30.68 12.79
CA GLY A 97 17.06 -30.51 11.60
C GLY A 97 17.90 -30.57 10.33
N THR A 98 17.22 -30.47 9.18
CA THR A 98 17.86 -30.42 7.86
C THR A 98 17.85 -29.00 7.35
N VAL A 99 19.00 -28.50 6.91
CA VAL A 99 19.11 -27.16 6.33
C VAL A 99 18.39 -27.11 4.99
N THR A 100 17.53 -26.12 4.79
CA THR A 100 16.72 -25.93 3.58
C THR A 100 16.61 -24.45 3.22
N GLU A 101 16.40 -24.20 1.93
CA GLU A 101 15.99 -22.90 1.40
C GLU A 101 14.48 -22.93 1.15
N PHE A 102 13.72 -22.06 1.80
CA PHE A 102 12.29 -21.95 1.59
C PHE A 102 11.91 -20.52 1.17
N ASN A 103 11.56 -20.35 -0.11
CA ASN A 103 11.26 -19.05 -0.71
C ASN A 103 12.35 -17.98 -0.51
N GLY A 104 13.61 -18.41 -0.39
CA GLY A 104 14.78 -17.54 -0.20
C GLY A 104 15.20 -17.34 1.26
N LEU A 105 14.49 -17.93 2.24
CA LEU A 105 14.91 -17.97 3.65
C LEU A 105 15.70 -19.26 3.93
N THR A 106 16.85 -19.13 4.60
CA THR A 106 17.57 -20.28 5.18
C THR A 106 16.88 -20.73 6.46
N GLU A 107 16.42 -21.99 6.49
CA GLU A 107 15.73 -22.55 7.65
C GLU A 107 16.19 -23.99 7.98
N LEU A 108 15.93 -24.42 9.21
CA LEU A 108 15.95 -25.83 9.58
C LEU A 108 14.55 -26.43 9.42
N GLY A 109 14.38 -27.26 8.39
CA GLY A 109 13.20 -28.09 8.18
C GLY A 109 13.40 -29.54 8.65
N ASN A 110 12.36 -30.37 8.53
CA ASN A 110 12.39 -31.79 8.93
C ASN A 110 12.98 -32.00 10.34
N VAL A 111 12.60 -31.13 11.28
CA VAL A 111 13.15 -31.11 12.64
C VAL A 111 12.88 -32.44 13.34
N SER A 112 13.94 -33.11 13.78
CA SER A 112 13.88 -34.43 14.42
C SER A 112 13.85 -34.34 15.94
N SER A 113 14.43 -33.28 16.51
CA SER A 113 14.40 -33.03 17.96
C SER A 113 14.56 -31.54 18.28
N ILE A 114 13.80 -31.09 19.27
CA ILE A 114 13.96 -29.79 19.93
C ILE A 114 14.09 -30.07 21.42
N THR A 115 15.14 -29.57 22.06
CA THR A 115 15.38 -29.71 23.50
C THR A 115 15.62 -28.34 24.11
N VAL A 116 14.80 -27.95 25.08
CA VAL A 116 15.05 -26.76 25.90
C VAL A 116 16.09 -27.14 26.97
N ASN A 117 17.32 -26.64 26.81
CA ASN A 117 18.42 -26.89 27.73
C ASN A 117 18.34 -25.99 28.97
N ASP A 118 17.90 -24.74 28.77
CA ASP A 118 17.61 -23.78 29.83
C ASP A 118 16.35 -22.99 29.48
N SER A 119 15.34 -23.03 30.34
CA SER A 119 14.07 -22.33 30.18
C SER A 119 14.05 -20.94 30.84
N SER A 120 15.15 -20.52 31.47
CA SER A 120 15.29 -19.15 31.96
C SER A 120 15.56 -18.18 30.81
N ASN A 121 15.29 -16.89 31.02
CA ASN A 121 15.52 -15.88 29.99
C ASN A 121 17.02 -15.62 29.83
N GLN A 122 17.58 -16.06 28.70
CA GLN A 122 18.98 -15.93 28.32
C GLN A 122 19.24 -14.78 27.34
N LEU A 123 18.27 -13.90 27.03
CA LEU A 123 18.47 -12.81 26.04
C LEU A 123 19.66 -11.89 26.35
N SER A 124 20.15 -11.85 27.59
CA SER A 124 21.38 -11.11 27.92
C SER A 124 22.67 -11.75 27.38
N SER A 125 22.64 -12.97 26.86
CA SER A 125 23.79 -13.65 26.24
C SER A 125 23.92 -13.38 24.75
N ILE A 126 22.94 -12.73 24.12
CA ILE A 126 22.99 -12.28 22.72
C ILE A 126 23.23 -10.78 22.63
N THR A 127 23.78 -10.34 21.51
CA THR A 127 23.90 -8.91 21.18
C THR A 127 22.98 -8.62 19.99
N PRO A 128 21.98 -7.73 20.12
CA PRO A 128 21.17 -7.31 19.00
C PRO A 128 22.01 -6.72 17.87
N ALA A 129 21.74 -7.11 16.63
CA ALA A 129 22.38 -6.52 15.46
C ALA A 129 21.79 -5.13 15.19
N VAL A 130 22.62 -4.09 15.32
CA VAL A 130 22.19 -2.72 15.05
C VAL A 130 22.27 -2.44 13.56
N ILE A 131 21.12 -2.14 12.95
CA ILE A 131 21.01 -1.81 11.53
C ILE A 131 20.69 -0.32 11.34
N SER A 132 21.09 0.23 10.19
CA SER A 132 20.84 1.61 9.79
C SER A 132 20.52 1.67 8.31
N PHE A 133 19.65 2.60 7.91
CA PHE A 133 19.32 2.84 6.51
C PHE A 133 19.87 4.19 6.03
N PRO A 134 20.26 4.32 4.74
CA PRO A 134 20.18 3.30 3.70
C PRO A 134 21.30 2.24 3.80
N GLN A 135 21.00 1.04 3.31
CA GLN A 135 21.99 -0.02 3.04
C GLN A 135 22.79 0.30 1.78
N SER A 136 23.96 -0.34 1.58
CA SER A 136 24.69 -0.19 0.31
C SER A 136 24.02 -0.99 -0.81
N SER A 137 23.44 -2.13 -0.47
CA SER A 137 22.56 -2.97 -1.28
C SER A 137 21.49 -3.58 -0.39
N THR A 138 20.29 -3.84 -0.93
CA THR A 138 19.26 -4.59 -0.18
C THR A 138 19.75 -5.98 0.25
N SER A 139 20.59 -6.62 -0.56
CA SER A 139 21.21 -7.91 -0.25
C SER A 139 22.14 -7.88 0.96
N ASP A 140 22.57 -6.70 1.43
CA ASP A 140 23.38 -6.59 2.64
C ASP A 140 22.57 -6.99 3.88
N LEU A 141 21.24 -6.97 3.81
CA LEU A 141 20.36 -7.44 4.87
C LEU A 141 20.42 -8.95 5.08
N GLU A 142 20.95 -9.71 4.12
CA GLU A 142 21.20 -11.16 4.22
C GLU A 142 22.07 -11.51 5.43
N ALA A 143 23.07 -10.68 5.73
CA ALA A 143 23.97 -10.89 6.86
C ALA A 143 23.27 -10.80 8.23
N TYR A 144 21.99 -10.38 8.25
CA TYR A 144 21.17 -10.33 9.45
C TYR A 144 20.02 -11.35 9.43
N GLU A 145 19.90 -12.20 8.41
CA GLU A 145 18.76 -13.13 8.27
C GLU A 145 18.59 -14.02 9.50
N GLY A 146 17.42 -13.95 10.14
CA GLY A 146 17.08 -14.70 11.35
C GLY A 146 17.63 -14.12 12.66
N MET A 147 18.42 -13.04 12.61
CA MET A 147 18.95 -12.38 13.80
C MET A 147 17.93 -11.41 14.41
N PHE A 148 18.02 -11.23 15.73
CA PHE A 148 17.38 -10.12 16.42
C PHE A 148 18.09 -8.81 16.08
N VAL A 149 17.35 -7.87 15.49
CA VAL A 149 17.85 -6.59 14.99
C VAL A 149 17.22 -5.40 15.71
N GLN A 150 17.96 -4.29 15.72
CA GLN A 150 17.48 -2.99 16.18
C GLN A 150 17.79 -1.92 15.13
N ILE A 151 16.77 -1.17 14.70
CA ILE A 151 16.99 0.04 13.89
C ILE A 151 17.33 1.20 14.82
N SER A 152 18.54 1.74 14.67
CA SER A 152 19.04 2.84 15.53
C SER A 152 18.58 4.24 15.11
N THR A 153 17.94 4.36 13.94
CA THR A 153 17.49 5.61 13.35
C THR A 153 15.97 5.70 13.29
N ASP A 154 15.45 6.93 13.30
CA ASP A 154 14.06 7.22 12.95
C ASP A 154 13.75 6.66 11.55
N MET A 155 12.61 5.98 11.39
CA MET A 155 12.13 5.52 10.09
C MET A 155 10.76 6.12 9.80
N ARG A 156 10.45 6.43 8.54
CA ARG A 156 9.16 7.02 8.16
C ARG A 156 8.22 5.99 7.56
N VAL A 157 6.95 6.03 7.93
CA VAL A 157 5.90 5.25 7.26
C VAL A 157 5.78 5.70 5.81
N THR A 158 5.93 4.79 4.85
CA THR A 158 5.85 5.14 3.43
C THR A 158 4.84 4.33 2.62
N GLU A 159 4.53 3.10 3.03
CA GLU A 159 3.58 2.24 2.33
C GLU A 159 2.78 1.45 3.36
N TYR A 160 1.47 1.39 3.19
CA TYR A 160 0.54 0.74 4.12
C TYR A 160 -0.66 0.13 3.37
N PHE A 161 -0.46 -0.21 2.09
CA PHE A 161 -1.51 -0.82 1.27
C PHE A 161 -1.95 -2.18 1.83
N ASN A 162 -0.98 -2.98 2.29
CA ASN A 162 -1.23 -4.29 2.91
C ASN A 162 -1.56 -4.20 4.40
N PHE A 163 -1.63 -3.01 4.99
CA PHE A 163 -1.82 -2.84 6.43
C PHE A 163 -3.11 -3.49 6.94
N ASP A 164 -4.25 -3.16 6.34
CA ASP A 164 -5.56 -3.67 6.78
C ASP A 164 -5.71 -5.18 6.55
N ARG A 165 -4.98 -5.71 5.56
CA ARG A 165 -5.12 -7.10 5.11
C ARG A 165 -4.13 -8.04 5.79
N PHE A 166 -2.89 -7.61 5.96
CA PHE A 166 -1.75 -8.43 6.39
C PHE A 166 -0.93 -7.80 7.51
N SER A 167 -1.37 -6.67 8.09
CA SER A 167 -0.59 -5.95 9.11
C SER A 167 0.82 -5.55 8.62
N GLU A 168 1.02 -5.36 7.31
CA GLU A 168 2.34 -4.98 6.78
C GLU A 168 2.46 -3.46 6.59
N ILE A 169 3.57 -2.89 7.04
CA ILE A 169 3.92 -1.47 6.82
C ILE A 169 5.34 -1.38 6.30
N ARG A 170 5.56 -0.64 5.22
CA ARG A 170 6.92 -0.26 4.80
C ARG A 170 7.37 1.00 5.51
N VAL A 171 8.57 0.94 6.07
CA VAL A 171 9.25 2.10 6.63
C VAL A 171 10.52 2.43 5.83
N TRP A 172 10.88 3.72 5.78
CA TRP A 172 11.93 4.22 4.90
C TRP A 172 12.75 5.35 5.54
N ASN A 173 14.05 5.38 5.27
CA ASN A 173 14.97 6.47 5.58
C ASN A 173 16.17 6.46 4.60
N ASP A 174 16.29 7.49 3.77
CA ASP A 174 17.41 7.68 2.83
C ASP A 174 18.59 8.48 3.40
N GLY A 175 18.54 8.85 4.68
CA GLY A 175 19.54 9.67 5.36
C GLY A 175 19.48 11.17 5.00
N SER A 176 18.59 11.59 4.10
CA SER A 176 18.47 13.00 3.69
C SER A 176 17.59 13.82 4.64
N GLY A 177 16.81 13.16 5.50
CA GLY A 177 15.79 13.80 6.35
C GLY A 177 14.50 14.16 5.62
N ALA A 178 14.31 13.69 4.38
CA ALA A 178 13.08 13.89 3.63
C ALA A 178 11.86 13.26 4.33
N GLU A 179 10.68 13.84 4.11
CA GLU A 179 9.42 13.44 4.78
C GLU A 179 8.76 12.21 4.17
N ARG A 180 9.12 11.87 2.93
CA ARG A 180 8.62 10.71 2.18
C ARG A 180 9.48 10.50 0.93
N PRO A 181 9.53 9.28 0.38
CA PRO A 181 9.99 9.09 -0.99
C PRO A 181 9.02 9.76 -1.96
N MET A 182 9.56 10.25 -3.07
CA MET A 182 8.79 10.83 -4.16
C MET A 182 8.71 9.82 -5.29
N GLN A 183 7.53 9.67 -5.91
CA GLN A 183 7.45 8.98 -7.20
C GLN A 183 8.43 9.64 -8.17
N TYR A 184 9.23 8.85 -8.89
CA TYR A 184 10.30 9.35 -9.76
C TYR A 184 9.82 10.47 -10.71
N THR A 185 8.72 10.21 -11.43
CA THR A 185 8.13 11.14 -12.41
C THR A 185 7.32 12.29 -11.80
N GLN A 186 7.27 12.41 -10.47
CA GLN A 186 6.76 13.61 -9.81
C GLN A 186 7.80 14.75 -9.84
N VAL A 187 9.10 14.42 -9.86
CA VAL A 187 10.18 15.41 -9.77
C VAL A 187 11.23 15.27 -10.88
N ASN A 188 11.23 14.18 -11.63
CA ASN A 188 12.10 13.95 -12.79
C ASN A 188 11.26 13.72 -14.05
N THR A 189 11.77 14.10 -15.22
CA THR A 189 11.19 13.62 -16.48
C THR A 189 11.38 12.11 -16.60
N PRO A 190 10.51 11.38 -17.32
CA PRO A 190 10.69 9.95 -17.56
C PRO A 190 12.10 9.64 -18.10
N ASP A 191 12.78 8.69 -17.45
CA ASP A 191 14.13 8.22 -17.83
C ASP A 191 14.39 6.84 -17.23
N ALA A 192 14.59 5.83 -18.08
CA ALA A 192 14.72 4.43 -17.64
C ALA A 192 15.92 4.17 -16.74
N THR A 193 17.04 4.85 -16.98
CA THR A 193 18.24 4.67 -16.15
C THR A 193 18.05 5.29 -14.77
N GLY A 194 17.53 6.51 -14.72
CA GLY A 194 17.26 7.22 -13.47
C GLY A 194 16.14 6.59 -12.67
N TYR A 195 15.08 6.08 -13.33
CA TYR A 195 14.01 5.36 -12.66
C TYR A 195 14.52 4.04 -12.04
N ALA A 196 15.26 3.23 -12.80
CA ALA A 196 15.84 2.00 -12.28
C ALA A 196 16.77 2.25 -11.08
N GLN A 197 17.56 3.34 -11.11
CA GLN A 197 18.38 3.71 -9.95
C GLN A 197 17.54 4.17 -8.76
N ALA A 198 16.47 4.94 -8.98
CA ALA A 198 15.59 5.38 -7.90
C ALA A 198 14.88 4.21 -7.20
N GLU A 199 14.51 3.16 -7.94
CA GLU A 199 13.96 1.92 -7.36
C GLU A 199 14.99 1.19 -6.49
N VAL A 200 16.25 1.12 -6.95
CA VAL A 200 17.37 0.55 -6.16
C VAL A 200 17.59 1.35 -4.88
N ASP A 201 17.64 2.68 -4.98
CA ASP A 201 17.86 3.58 -3.84
C ASP A 201 16.71 3.48 -2.83
N PHE A 202 15.46 3.41 -3.31
CA PHE A 202 14.28 3.24 -2.45
C PHE A 202 14.29 1.89 -1.72
N ALA A 203 14.62 0.81 -2.42
CA ALA A 203 14.70 -0.52 -1.84
C ALA A 203 15.81 -0.58 -0.77
N ALA A 204 16.99 -0.03 -1.05
CA ALA A 204 18.10 0.03 -0.10
C ALA A 204 17.82 0.91 1.14
N ALA A 205 16.88 1.85 1.02
CA ALA A 205 16.48 2.76 2.09
C ALA A 205 15.22 2.30 2.87
N SER A 206 14.64 1.13 2.56
CA SER A 206 13.39 0.68 3.17
C SER A 206 13.42 -0.77 3.67
N VAL A 207 12.52 -1.07 4.59
CA VAL A 207 12.24 -2.42 5.11
C VAL A 207 10.76 -2.54 5.46
N LEU A 208 10.21 -3.75 5.37
CA LEU A 208 8.86 -4.04 5.85
C LEU A 208 8.88 -4.33 7.35
N LEU A 209 7.85 -3.87 8.05
CA LEU A 209 7.50 -4.29 9.40
C LEU A 209 6.28 -5.21 9.28
N ASP A 210 6.33 -6.34 9.97
CA ASP A 210 5.39 -7.46 9.85
C ASP A 210 5.07 -8.01 11.25
N ASP A 211 3.83 -8.44 11.47
CA ASP A 211 3.38 -9.00 12.74
C ASP A 211 3.58 -10.52 12.87
N GLY A 212 4.11 -11.18 11.83
CA GLY A 212 4.35 -12.63 11.78
C GLY A 212 3.10 -13.45 11.49
N SER A 213 1.94 -12.84 11.23
CA SER A 213 0.69 -13.54 10.96
C SER A 213 0.48 -13.86 9.47
N ASN A 214 0.07 -15.09 9.19
CA ASN A 214 -0.40 -15.51 7.85
C ASN A 214 -1.90 -15.25 7.64
N SER A 215 -2.59 -14.69 8.64
CA SER A 215 -4.04 -14.51 8.61
C SER A 215 -4.43 -13.17 7.99
N GLN A 216 -5.47 -13.20 7.15
CA GLN A 216 -5.96 -11.98 6.49
C GLN A 216 -7.05 -11.27 7.27
N ASN A 217 -7.04 -9.93 7.22
CA ASN A 217 -8.04 -9.07 7.84
C ASN A 217 -8.21 -9.38 9.34
N VAL A 218 -7.10 -9.68 10.01
CA VAL A 218 -7.11 -9.98 11.43
C VAL A 218 -7.49 -8.72 12.21
N GLY A 219 -8.47 -8.86 13.09
CA GLY A 219 -8.84 -7.82 14.05
C GLY A 219 -7.86 -7.70 15.22
N LYS A 220 -6.64 -8.27 15.11
CA LYS A 220 -5.62 -8.23 16.17
C LYS A 220 -5.27 -6.76 16.42
N VAL A 221 -5.62 -6.26 17.59
CA VAL A 221 -5.20 -4.93 18.03
C VAL A 221 -3.89 -5.16 18.75
N PHE A 222 -2.77 -4.70 18.20
CA PHE A 222 -1.52 -4.69 18.95
C PHE A 222 -1.52 -3.42 19.81
N PRO A 223 -1.72 -3.56 21.13
CA PRO A 223 -1.80 -2.40 22.00
C PRO A 223 -0.40 -1.79 22.13
N GLN A 224 -0.25 -0.53 21.74
CA GLN A 224 0.86 0.25 22.25
C GLN A 224 0.51 0.81 23.63
N SER A 225 1.53 1.00 24.46
CA SER A 225 1.46 1.84 25.66
C SER A 225 0.99 3.29 25.36
N SER A 226 1.10 3.73 24.10
CA SER A 226 0.68 5.03 23.57
C SER A 226 -0.80 5.11 23.13
N GLY A 227 -1.50 3.98 23.00
CA GLY A 227 -2.93 3.92 22.62
C GLY A 227 -3.23 4.00 21.12
N VAL A 228 -2.22 4.06 20.24
CA VAL A 228 -2.40 4.05 18.77
C VAL A 228 -1.96 2.70 18.20
N PRO A 229 -2.85 1.89 17.59
CA PRO A 229 -2.47 0.60 17.03
C PRO A 229 -1.64 0.79 15.75
N ILE A 230 -0.56 0.01 15.64
CA ILE A 230 0.34 0.01 14.47
C ILE A 230 0.21 -1.30 13.69
N PHE A 231 -0.62 -2.22 14.17
CA PHE A 231 -0.95 -3.50 13.54
C PHE A 231 -2.42 -3.84 13.83
N GLY A 232 -3.09 -4.37 12.79
CA GLY A 232 -4.49 -4.81 12.69
C GLY A 232 -5.58 -3.75 12.90
N ASN A 233 -6.81 -4.06 12.46
CA ASN A 233 -8.00 -3.22 12.65
C ASN A 233 -9.33 -3.96 12.39
N ALA A 234 -10.26 -3.86 13.35
CA ALA A 234 -11.69 -3.73 13.00
C ALA A 234 -12.43 -2.58 13.74
N SER A 235 -11.75 -1.90 14.69
CA SER A 235 -12.34 -0.86 15.54
C SER A 235 -11.74 0.54 15.31
N PHE A 236 -10.86 0.73 14.32
CA PHE A 236 -10.39 2.06 13.92
C PHE A 236 -11.61 2.89 13.58
N ASN A 237 -11.90 3.85 14.46
CA ASN A 237 -12.94 4.80 14.27
C ASN A 237 -12.30 6.02 13.59
N PRO A 238 -12.47 6.22 12.28
CA PRO A 238 -11.92 7.39 11.58
C PRO A 238 -12.47 8.72 12.13
N GLY A 239 -13.46 8.69 13.03
CA GLY A 239 -13.98 9.86 13.74
C GLY A 239 -13.05 10.46 14.80
N THR A 240 -11.93 9.81 15.16
CA THR A 240 -10.86 10.47 15.91
C THR A 240 -9.70 10.79 14.97
N PRO A 241 -9.38 12.07 14.73
CA PRO A 241 -8.23 12.50 13.93
C PRO A 241 -6.88 11.91 14.36
N ASP A 242 -6.81 11.33 15.57
CA ASP A 242 -5.60 10.94 16.30
C ASP A 242 -5.50 9.42 16.59
N GLY A 243 -6.31 8.57 15.93
CA GLY A 243 -6.43 7.14 16.26
C GLY A 243 -5.46 6.19 15.53
N GLY A 244 -4.52 6.70 14.71
CA GLY A 244 -3.67 5.90 13.81
C GLY A 244 -2.43 6.65 13.34
N PHE A 245 -1.56 5.97 12.60
CA PHE A 245 -0.42 6.60 11.91
C PHE A 245 -0.85 7.14 10.53
N ARG A 246 -0.03 8.03 9.97
CA ARG A 246 -0.17 8.58 8.61
C ARG A 246 1.13 8.33 7.84
N GLY A 247 1.05 8.21 6.52
CA GLY A 247 2.26 8.23 5.69
C GLY A 247 3.09 9.49 6.02
N GLY A 248 4.39 9.32 6.26
CA GLY A 248 5.31 10.37 6.71
C GLY A 248 5.51 10.47 8.24
N ASP A 249 4.65 9.83 9.06
CA ASP A 249 4.89 9.72 10.50
C ASP A 249 6.16 8.91 10.79
N ILE A 250 6.76 9.16 11.95
CA ILE A 250 8.04 8.54 12.34
C ILE A 250 7.78 7.38 13.30
N ILE A 251 8.44 6.25 13.03
CA ILE A 251 8.55 5.07 13.90
C ILE A 251 9.96 5.01 14.47
N ARG A 252 10.07 4.79 15.79
CA ARG A 252 11.31 4.61 16.55
C ARG A 252 11.29 3.31 17.34
N ASN A 253 12.46 2.92 17.86
CA ASN A 253 12.66 1.71 18.65
C ASN A 253 12.14 0.47 17.92
N ILE A 254 12.47 0.37 16.63
CA ILE A 254 12.09 -0.80 15.84
C ILE A 254 13.05 -1.91 16.20
N GLU A 255 12.51 -2.96 16.81
CA GLU A 255 13.20 -4.16 17.22
C GLU A 255 12.37 -5.38 16.78
N GLY A 256 13.05 -6.49 16.49
CA GLY A 256 12.41 -7.71 16.03
C GLY A 256 13.41 -8.63 15.34
N VAL A 257 12.92 -9.66 14.66
CA VAL A 257 13.76 -10.59 13.92
C VAL A 257 13.76 -10.24 12.44
N MET A 258 14.94 -10.10 11.84
CA MET A 258 15.05 -9.95 10.40
C MET A 258 14.71 -11.27 9.71
N GLY A 259 13.82 -11.23 8.73
CA GLY A 259 13.48 -12.40 7.92
C GLY A 259 13.29 -12.03 6.46
N TYR A 260 13.11 -13.07 5.64
CA TYR A 260 12.88 -12.94 4.21
C TYR A 260 11.64 -13.73 3.80
N SER A 261 10.67 -13.05 3.19
CA SER A 261 9.52 -13.73 2.57
C SER A 261 8.86 -12.85 1.53
N PHE A 262 8.12 -13.46 0.60
CA PHE A 262 7.46 -12.78 -0.53
C PHE A 262 8.38 -11.83 -1.31
N ASN A 263 9.65 -12.23 -1.49
CA ASN A 263 10.72 -11.46 -2.14
C ASN A 263 11.07 -10.12 -1.45
N ALA A 264 10.91 -10.03 -0.13
CA ALA A 264 11.27 -8.84 0.63
C ALA A 264 11.87 -9.19 1.99
N TYR A 265 12.93 -8.47 2.36
CA TYR A 265 13.39 -8.40 3.74
C TYR A 265 12.38 -7.66 4.60
N ARG A 266 12.15 -8.21 5.79
CA ARG A 266 11.18 -7.69 6.75
C ARG A 266 11.65 -7.92 8.17
N ILE A 267 11.20 -7.08 9.08
CA ILE A 267 11.38 -7.27 10.51
C ILE A 267 10.06 -7.78 11.05
N TYR A 268 10.06 -9.02 11.50
CA TYR A 268 8.98 -9.57 12.30
C TYR A 268 9.10 -8.93 13.68
N ILE A 269 8.16 -8.05 13.99
CA ILE A 269 8.20 -7.33 15.26
C ILE A 269 7.95 -8.35 16.37
N SER A 270 8.87 -8.40 17.31
CA SER A 270 8.76 -9.22 18.53
C SER A 270 9.03 -8.31 19.74
N ASP A 271 8.34 -8.56 20.86
CA ASP A 271 8.73 -8.01 22.16
C ASP A 271 9.44 -9.11 22.96
N PRO A 272 10.78 -9.13 23.01
CA PRO A 272 11.51 -10.14 23.76
C PRO A 272 11.32 -10.01 25.28
N SER A 273 10.88 -8.85 25.77
CA SER A 273 10.70 -8.58 27.20
C SER A 273 9.39 -9.12 27.76
N ALA A 274 8.41 -9.44 26.90
CA ALA A 274 7.11 -9.99 27.28
C ALA A 274 7.18 -11.46 27.75
N GLY A 275 8.26 -12.19 27.44
CA GLY A 275 8.53 -13.55 27.94
C GLY A 275 7.62 -14.65 27.38
N THR A 276 6.52 -14.29 26.74
CA THR A 276 5.69 -15.11 25.84
C THR A 276 5.36 -14.24 24.64
N ALA A 277 5.46 -14.76 23.41
CA ALA A 277 4.87 -14.10 22.24
C ALA A 277 3.41 -14.55 22.19
N THR A 278 2.57 -13.96 23.03
CA THR A 278 1.13 -14.22 23.03
C THR A 278 0.40 -13.13 22.27
N ASP A 279 -0.64 -13.52 21.54
CA ASP A 279 -1.55 -12.59 20.88
C ASP A 279 -2.05 -11.49 21.85
N GLY A 280 -1.58 -10.24 21.65
CA GLY A 280 -1.90 -9.08 22.48
C GLY A 280 -0.76 -8.46 23.28
N ASP A 281 0.48 -8.95 23.12
CA ASP A 281 1.66 -8.30 23.72
C ASP A 281 1.93 -6.92 23.09
N ALA A 282 2.39 -5.99 23.93
CA ALA A 282 2.59 -4.61 23.54
C ALA A 282 3.98 -4.44 22.93
N PHE A 283 4.06 -3.99 21.68
CA PHE A 283 5.35 -3.64 21.09
C PHE A 283 5.90 -2.33 21.68
N ASP A 284 7.18 -2.28 22.03
CA ASP A 284 7.87 -1.07 22.54
C ASP A 284 8.33 -0.11 21.44
N LEU A 285 7.83 -0.29 20.22
CA LEU A 285 8.04 0.68 19.15
C LEU A 285 7.25 1.96 19.45
N THR A 286 7.68 3.10 18.91
CA THR A 286 7.01 4.39 19.18
C THR A 286 6.67 5.07 17.86
N VAL A 287 5.37 5.34 17.62
CA VAL A 287 4.93 6.27 16.57
C VAL A 287 4.82 7.68 17.13
N SER A 288 5.50 8.61 16.49
CA SER A 288 5.25 10.05 16.68
C SER A 288 4.51 10.61 15.48
N SER A 289 3.36 11.24 15.74
CA SER A 289 2.62 11.98 14.72
C SER A 289 3.36 13.28 14.39
N GLU A 290 4.26 13.20 13.43
CA GLU A 290 5.09 14.30 12.94
C GLU A 290 4.60 14.78 11.56
N ASN A 291 3.61 14.10 10.98
CA ASN A 291 2.91 14.55 9.78
C ASN A 291 1.42 14.85 10.06
N PRO A 292 1.10 15.84 10.93
CA PRO A 292 -0.28 16.20 11.25
C PRO A 292 -1.01 16.69 10.00
N ARG A 293 -2.33 16.47 9.94
CA ARG A 293 -3.15 16.97 8.82
C ARG A 293 -3.05 18.50 8.78
N PRO A 294 -2.54 19.11 7.71
CA PRO A 294 -2.57 20.56 7.59
C PRO A 294 -4.01 21.06 7.62
N SER A 295 -4.22 22.28 8.13
CA SER A 295 -5.51 22.94 7.98
C SER A 295 -5.88 23.03 6.49
N ALA A 296 -7.17 22.88 6.17
CA ALA A 296 -7.62 23.03 4.80
C ALA A 296 -7.14 24.38 4.21
N PRO A 297 -6.51 24.37 3.02
CA PRO A 297 -6.04 25.61 2.41
C PRO A 297 -7.24 26.49 2.06
N ASN A 298 -7.07 27.81 2.15
CA ASN A 298 -8.02 28.76 1.60
C ASN A 298 -7.51 29.21 0.22
N PRO A 299 -7.99 28.62 -0.89
CA PRO A 299 -7.51 28.95 -2.23
C PRO A 299 -7.92 30.38 -2.67
N GLY A 300 -8.78 31.07 -1.91
CA GLY A 300 -9.44 32.29 -2.37
C GLY A 300 -10.54 31.99 -3.40
N GLY A 301 -10.97 33.02 -4.13
CA GLY A 301 -12.06 32.90 -5.10
C GLY A 301 -13.46 32.91 -4.49
N SER A 302 -14.47 33.07 -5.34
CA SER A 302 -15.89 33.01 -4.97
C SER A 302 -16.53 31.64 -5.23
N LEU A 303 -15.90 30.82 -6.08
CA LEU A 303 -16.33 29.46 -6.39
C LEU A 303 -15.24 28.44 -6.03
N ARG A 304 -15.67 27.26 -5.56
CA ARG A 304 -14.86 26.07 -5.35
C ARG A 304 -15.21 25.01 -6.38
N VAL A 305 -14.23 24.63 -7.19
CA VAL A 305 -14.35 23.51 -8.14
C VAL A 305 -13.50 22.34 -7.65
N ALA A 306 -14.07 21.14 -7.62
CA ALA A 306 -13.39 19.93 -7.17
C ALA A 306 -13.43 18.83 -8.25
N SER A 307 -12.48 17.91 -8.17
CA SER A 307 -12.50 16.65 -8.91
C SER A 307 -12.47 15.50 -7.93
N PHE A 308 -13.26 14.47 -8.16
CA PHE A 308 -13.34 13.32 -7.26
C PHE A 308 -13.57 12.02 -8.03
N ASN A 309 -12.55 11.17 -8.04
CA ASN A 309 -12.69 9.77 -8.41
C ASN A 309 -13.37 9.02 -7.25
N VAL A 310 -14.58 8.52 -7.49
CA VAL A 310 -15.43 7.86 -6.48
C VAL A 310 -15.21 6.35 -6.40
N LEU A 311 -14.21 5.83 -7.14
CA LEU A 311 -13.76 4.44 -7.14
C LEU A 311 -14.90 3.44 -7.37
N ASN A 312 -15.36 3.37 -8.62
CA ASN A 312 -16.47 2.54 -9.09
C ASN A 312 -17.74 2.67 -8.23
N PHE A 313 -18.39 3.84 -8.24
CA PHE A 313 -19.72 3.99 -7.65
C PHE A 313 -20.80 3.51 -8.62
N PHE A 314 -21.38 2.35 -8.33
CA PHE A 314 -22.42 1.70 -9.12
C PHE A 314 -23.70 1.55 -8.32
N THR A 315 -24.82 1.76 -8.99
CA THR A 315 -26.16 1.45 -8.48
C THR A 315 -26.56 0.01 -8.78
N THR A 316 -25.99 -0.58 -9.83
CA THR A 316 -26.11 -2.01 -10.10
C THR A 316 -25.13 -2.79 -9.22
N LEU A 317 -25.64 -3.73 -8.42
CA LEU A 317 -24.82 -4.57 -7.55
C LEU A 317 -24.00 -5.58 -8.36
N ASP A 318 -22.74 -5.78 -7.98
CA ASP A 318 -21.92 -6.84 -8.54
C ASP A 318 -22.35 -8.20 -7.97
N ASN A 319 -22.89 -9.05 -8.84
CA ASN A 319 -23.28 -10.42 -8.53
C ASN A 319 -22.53 -11.44 -9.40
N GLY A 320 -21.44 -11.02 -10.05
CA GLY A 320 -20.66 -11.83 -10.99
C GLY A 320 -21.26 -11.96 -12.39
N SER A 321 -22.28 -11.17 -12.73
CA SER A 321 -22.87 -11.14 -14.09
C SER A 321 -22.41 -9.92 -14.88
N ASP A 322 -22.10 -10.12 -16.16
CA ASP A 322 -21.73 -9.05 -17.09
C ASP A 322 -22.98 -8.30 -17.61
N ILE A 323 -23.63 -7.53 -16.74
CA ILE A 323 -24.87 -6.78 -17.05
C ILE A 323 -24.68 -5.26 -17.07
N CYS A 324 -23.47 -4.79 -16.77
CA CYS A 324 -23.16 -3.38 -16.68
C CYS A 324 -22.64 -2.79 -17.99
N GLY A 325 -22.54 -1.46 -17.99
CA GLY A 325 -22.14 -0.62 -19.11
C GLY A 325 -23.21 -0.47 -20.21
N PRO A 326 -22.95 0.42 -21.19
CA PRO A 326 -23.93 0.81 -22.21
C PRO A 326 -24.49 -0.35 -23.05
N ALA A 327 -23.71 -1.41 -23.24
CA ALA A 327 -24.12 -2.58 -24.00
C ALA A 327 -24.61 -3.74 -23.11
N GLN A 328 -24.66 -3.55 -21.78
CA GLN A 328 -25.06 -4.56 -20.79
C GLN A 328 -24.33 -5.90 -20.99
N ASN A 329 -23.01 -5.81 -21.14
CA ASN A 329 -22.14 -6.95 -21.47
C ASN A 329 -20.75 -6.82 -20.81
N GLN A 330 -20.65 -5.97 -19.78
CA GLN A 330 -19.45 -5.76 -19.00
C GLN A 330 -19.74 -6.10 -17.56
N GLU A 331 -18.69 -6.54 -16.86
CA GLU A 331 -18.73 -6.77 -15.43
C GLU A 331 -19.18 -5.50 -14.69
N CYS A 332 -20.00 -5.71 -13.67
CA CYS A 332 -20.40 -4.67 -12.75
C CYS A 332 -19.31 -4.48 -11.72
N ARG A 333 -18.97 -3.22 -11.43
CA ARG A 333 -17.96 -2.87 -10.43
C ARG A 333 -18.65 -2.25 -9.24
N GLY A 334 -17.97 -2.14 -8.10
CA GLY A 334 -18.52 -1.46 -6.92
C GLY A 334 -19.07 -2.44 -5.89
N ALA A 335 -20.30 -2.22 -5.41
CA ALA A 335 -20.83 -2.94 -4.25
C ALA A 335 -21.37 -4.33 -4.59
N ASP A 336 -20.92 -5.35 -3.86
CA ASP A 336 -21.40 -6.74 -3.98
C ASP A 336 -22.84 -6.94 -3.49
N ASN A 337 -23.31 -6.05 -2.62
CA ASN A 337 -24.62 -6.15 -1.99
C ASN A 337 -25.12 -4.78 -1.50
N SER A 338 -26.39 -4.71 -1.06
CA SER A 338 -27.00 -3.46 -0.61
C SER A 338 -26.31 -2.83 0.61
N THR A 339 -25.77 -3.64 1.52
CA THR A 339 -25.03 -3.10 2.70
C THR A 339 -23.74 -2.43 2.26
N GLU A 340 -23.04 -3.02 1.30
CA GLU A 340 -21.84 -2.44 0.71
C GLU A 340 -22.14 -1.18 -0.11
N TYR A 341 -23.27 -1.17 -0.83
CA TYR A 341 -23.76 0.01 -1.54
C TYR A 341 -24.04 1.16 -0.57
N ASP A 342 -24.82 0.91 0.49
CA ASP A 342 -25.14 1.93 1.49
C ASP A 342 -23.87 2.47 2.17
N ARG A 343 -22.89 1.59 2.42
CA ARG A 343 -21.57 1.96 2.97
C ARG A 343 -20.78 2.85 2.02
N GLN A 344 -20.71 2.49 0.74
CA GLN A 344 -20.02 3.27 -0.29
C GLN A 344 -20.69 4.63 -0.49
N LEU A 345 -22.01 4.65 -0.68
CA LEU A 345 -22.81 5.87 -0.84
C LEU A 345 -22.60 6.82 0.34
N THR A 346 -22.73 6.32 1.57
CA THR A 346 -22.53 7.15 2.78
C THR A 346 -21.13 7.76 2.82
N LYS A 347 -20.09 6.99 2.50
CA LYS A 347 -18.70 7.49 2.49
C LYS A 347 -18.50 8.59 1.43
N ILE A 348 -19.00 8.37 0.21
CA ILE A 348 -18.88 9.34 -0.89
C ILE A 348 -19.66 10.62 -0.55
N VAL A 349 -20.89 10.49 -0.06
CA VAL A 349 -21.77 11.61 0.26
C VAL A 349 -21.23 12.45 1.43
N ASN A 350 -20.62 11.81 2.43
CA ASN A 350 -19.91 12.53 3.50
C ASN A 350 -18.71 13.32 2.96
N ALA A 351 -17.89 12.70 2.11
CA ALA A 351 -16.74 13.38 1.49
C ALA A 351 -17.17 14.57 0.62
N LEU A 352 -18.22 14.42 -0.19
CA LEU A 352 -18.78 15.49 -1.02
C LEU A 352 -19.36 16.64 -0.17
N ALA A 353 -20.04 16.31 0.93
CA ALA A 353 -20.59 17.31 1.84
C ALA A 353 -19.48 18.13 2.53
N GLU A 354 -18.36 17.49 2.92
CA GLU A 354 -17.20 18.18 3.52
C GLU A 354 -16.36 18.95 2.49
N LEU A 355 -16.26 18.46 1.24
CA LEU A 355 -15.62 19.18 0.14
C LEU A 355 -16.31 20.52 -0.12
N ASP A 356 -17.64 20.58 0.04
CA ASP A 356 -18.44 21.81 0.02
C ASP A 356 -18.17 22.67 -1.24
N ALA A 357 -18.10 22.01 -2.39
CA ALA A 357 -17.75 22.61 -3.67
C ALA A 357 -18.99 23.07 -4.46
N ASP A 358 -18.83 24.13 -5.24
CA ASP A 358 -19.86 24.66 -6.13
C ASP A 358 -20.04 23.80 -7.38
N ILE A 359 -18.95 23.22 -7.89
CA ILE A 359 -18.93 22.29 -9.02
C ILE A 359 -18.01 21.11 -8.66
N VAL A 360 -18.46 19.88 -8.93
CA VAL A 360 -17.64 18.67 -8.78
C VAL A 360 -17.64 17.86 -10.07
N GLY A 361 -16.46 17.62 -10.62
CA GLY A 361 -16.24 16.61 -11.66
C GLY A 361 -16.04 15.24 -11.05
N LEU A 362 -16.98 14.33 -11.28
CA LEU A 362 -16.98 12.96 -10.77
C LEU A 362 -16.38 12.00 -11.79
N ILE A 363 -15.65 11.00 -11.30
CA ILE A 363 -14.95 9.99 -12.12
C ILE A 363 -15.24 8.61 -11.53
N GLU A 364 -15.37 7.60 -12.38
CA GLU A 364 -15.75 6.22 -12.01
C GLU A 364 -17.18 6.06 -11.49
N LEU A 365 -18.11 6.81 -12.08
CA LEU A 365 -19.54 6.53 -11.93
C LEU A 365 -19.98 5.44 -12.91
N GLU A 366 -20.92 4.60 -12.52
CA GLU A 366 -21.55 3.65 -13.44
C GLU A 366 -22.14 4.36 -14.68
N ASN A 367 -21.78 3.87 -15.87
CA ASN A 367 -22.32 4.28 -17.14
C ASN A 367 -23.58 3.45 -17.46
N ASN A 368 -24.62 3.66 -16.66
CA ASN A 368 -25.83 2.86 -16.67
C ASN A 368 -26.67 3.15 -17.92
N VAL A 369 -27.17 2.14 -18.62
CA VAL A 369 -28.09 2.32 -19.77
C VAL A 369 -29.43 2.95 -19.41
N ALA A 370 -29.83 2.86 -18.14
CA ALA A 370 -30.99 3.57 -17.62
C ALA A 370 -30.70 5.07 -17.43
N ALA A 371 -29.43 5.50 -17.48
CA ALA A 371 -29.08 6.90 -17.70
C ALA A 371 -29.45 7.26 -19.16
N SER A 372 -30.65 7.83 -19.28
CA SER A 372 -31.37 8.26 -20.46
C SER A 372 -31.05 7.61 -21.82
N PRO A 373 -31.87 6.62 -22.24
CA PRO A 373 -32.07 6.29 -23.65
C PRO A 373 -32.73 7.41 -24.49
N ALA A 374 -33.17 8.54 -23.89
CA ALA A 374 -34.08 9.49 -24.53
C ALA A 374 -33.95 11.01 -24.18
N GLY A 375 -32.95 11.45 -23.41
CA GLY A 375 -32.73 12.87 -23.08
C GLY A 375 -33.84 13.51 -22.24
N ASP A 376 -34.40 12.76 -21.30
CA ASP A 376 -35.50 13.19 -20.43
C ASP A 376 -35.06 13.84 -19.11
N GLY A 377 -33.76 14.04 -18.88
CA GLY A 377 -33.23 14.64 -17.65
C GLY A 377 -33.01 13.64 -16.51
N THR A 378 -32.93 12.33 -16.79
CA THR A 378 -32.82 11.28 -15.77
C THR A 378 -31.52 10.47 -15.86
N ASP A 379 -30.84 10.34 -14.73
CA ASP A 379 -29.67 9.49 -14.54
C ASP A 379 -29.75 8.85 -13.14
N PRO A 380 -30.10 7.56 -13.03
CA PRO A 380 -30.36 6.94 -11.73
C PRO A 380 -29.14 6.92 -10.81
N VAL A 381 -27.92 6.94 -11.35
CA VAL A 381 -26.68 6.94 -10.57
C VAL A 381 -26.46 8.32 -9.95
N LEU A 382 -26.59 9.37 -10.76
CA LEU A 382 -26.47 10.76 -10.30
C LEU A 382 -27.65 11.17 -9.42
N GLU A 383 -28.87 10.72 -9.72
CA GLU A 383 -30.06 10.96 -8.91
C GLU A 383 -29.91 10.36 -7.51
N ALA A 384 -29.43 9.12 -7.39
CA ALA A 384 -29.18 8.50 -6.10
C ALA A 384 -28.15 9.29 -5.29
N LEU A 385 -27.05 9.67 -5.93
CA LEU A 385 -25.96 10.42 -5.29
C LEU A 385 -26.40 11.82 -4.86
N VAL A 386 -27.01 12.60 -5.76
CA VAL A 386 -27.45 13.98 -5.50
C VAL A 386 -28.59 14.00 -4.49
N THR A 387 -29.52 13.04 -4.53
CA THR A 387 -30.59 12.92 -3.52
C THR A 387 -30.00 12.70 -2.13
N ALA A 388 -29.06 11.77 -2.00
CA ALA A 388 -28.39 11.51 -0.73
C ALA A 388 -27.57 12.72 -0.27
N LEU A 389 -26.84 13.38 -1.18
CA LEU A 389 -26.03 14.57 -0.86
C LEU A 389 -26.89 15.73 -0.39
N ASN A 390 -27.99 16.03 -1.08
CA ASN A 390 -28.93 17.10 -0.70
C ASN A 390 -29.63 16.84 0.63
N ALA A 391 -29.73 15.57 1.06
CA ALA A 391 -30.31 15.24 2.36
C ALA A 391 -29.40 15.64 3.55
N GLN A 392 -28.12 15.88 3.32
CA GLN A 392 -27.15 16.19 4.38
C GLN A 392 -26.27 17.44 4.14
N SER A 393 -26.20 17.92 2.90
CA SER A 393 -25.48 19.14 2.56
C SER A 393 -26.28 20.40 2.90
N GLY A 394 -25.57 21.50 3.18
CA GLY A 394 -26.16 22.84 3.24
C GLY A 394 -26.44 23.46 1.86
N ARG A 395 -26.01 22.80 0.78
CA ARG A 395 -26.14 23.24 -0.62
C ARG A 395 -27.30 22.52 -1.32
N THR A 396 -27.66 22.99 -2.51
CA THR A 396 -28.67 22.35 -3.36
C THR A 396 -28.03 21.89 -4.66
N TYR A 397 -27.60 20.65 -4.71
CA TYR A 397 -26.98 20.06 -5.88
C TYR A 397 -28.00 19.63 -6.93
N SER A 398 -27.61 19.84 -8.19
CA SER A 398 -28.15 19.20 -9.39
C SER A 398 -26.99 18.56 -10.16
N PHE A 399 -27.27 17.92 -11.29
CA PHE A 399 -26.27 17.31 -12.15
C PHE A 399 -26.43 17.74 -13.61
N VAL A 400 -25.35 17.61 -14.38
CA VAL A 400 -25.37 17.79 -15.84
C VAL A 400 -25.81 16.47 -16.47
N ASP A 401 -26.96 16.46 -17.14
CA ASP A 401 -27.41 15.29 -17.89
C ASP A 401 -26.69 15.22 -19.24
N ALA A 402 -25.64 14.40 -19.29
CA ALA A 402 -24.90 14.07 -20.50
C ALA A 402 -25.27 12.67 -21.05
N GLY A 403 -26.25 12.00 -20.44
CA GLY A 403 -26.63 10.62 -20.77
C GLY A 403 -25.50 9.60 -20.65
N VAL A 404 -25.53 8.60 -21.52
CA VAL A 404 -24.45 7.64 -21.71
C VAL A 404 -23.30 8.30 -22.48
N ILE A 405 -22.10 8.19 -21.94
CA ILE A 405 -20.88 8.72 -22.58
C ILE A 405 -19.88 7.59 -22.79
N GLY A 406 -19.47 7.37 -24.04
CA GLY A 406 -18.55 6.30 -24.41
C GLY A 406 -19.18 4.91 -24.29
N THR A 407 -18.33 3.88 -24.19
CA THR A 407 -18.77 2.47 -24.21
C THR A 407 -18.40 1.67 -22.98
N ASP A 408 -17.59 2.20 -22.07
CA ASP A 408 -17.16 1.48 -20.86
C ASP A 408 -18.24 1.50 -19.77
N ALA A 409 -18.16 0.55 -18.83
CA ALA A 409 -19.00 0.47 -17.64
C ALA A 409 -18.89 1.67 -16.70
N ILE A 410 -17.83 2.48 -16.79
CA ILE A 410 -17.70 3.74 -16.04
C ILE A 410 -17.68 4.98 -16.93
N LYS A 411 -18.14 6.10 -16.38
CA LYS A 411 -18.11 7.44 -16.99
C LYS A 411 -17.63 8.51 -16.03
N VAL A 412 -17.41 9.70 -16.60
CA VAL A 412 -17.26 10.96 -15.88
C VAL A 412 -18.59 11.72 -15.86
N ALA A 413 -18.80 12.61 -14.89
CA ALA A 413 -20.00 13.45 -14.81
C ALA A 413 -19.75 14.75 -14.02
N PHE A 414 -20.74 15.64 -14.01
CA PHE A 414 -20.75 16.83 -13.16
C PHE A 414 -21.95 16.85 -12.22
N ILE A 415 -21.70 17.24 -10.96
CA ILE A 415 -22.72 17.78 -10.05
C ILE A 415 -22.36 19.23 -9.70
N TYR A 416 -23.35 20.06 -9.41
CA TYR A 416 -23.16 21.49 -9.14
C TYR A 416 -24.24 22.05 -8.22
N ASP A 417 -23.92 23.08 -7.44
CA ASP A 417 -24.87 23.80 -6.59
C ASP A 417 -25.66 24.82 -7.42
N VAL A 418 -26.97 24.62 -7.53
CA VAL A 418 -27.86 25.46 -8.35
C VAL A 418 -28.01 26.88 -7.82
N ASN A 419 -27.58 27.14 -6.58
CA ASN A 419 -27.64 28.48 -6.00
C ASN A 419 -26.41 29.34 -6.35
N THR A 420 -25.31 28.72 -6.80
CA THR A 420 -24.05 29.44 -7.03
C THR A 420 -23.63 29.46 -8.49
N VAL A 421 -24.08 28.49 -9.30
CA VAL A 421 -23.80 28.46 -10.74
C VAL A 421 -25.03 28.07 -11.57
N ASN A 422 -25.10 28.60 -12.80
CA ASN A 422 -26.08 28.24 -13.82
C ASN A 422 -25.39 27.49 -14.97
N LEU A 423 -26.12 26.62 -15.67
CA LEU A 423 -25.66 26.03 -16.93
C LEU A 423 -25.94 26.99 -18.09
N VAL A 424 -24.95 27.26 -18.94
CA VAL A 424 -25.07 28.23 -20.04
C VAL A 424 -25.23 27.55 -21.40
N SER A 425 -24.79 26.29 -21.51
CA SER A 425 -24.78 25.52 -22.76
C SER A 425 -25.21 24.07 -22.53
N ASP A 426 -25.48 23.36 -23.62
CA ASP A 426 -25.43 21.90 -23.62
C ASP A 426 -23.98 21.43 -23.32
N PRO A 427 -23.80 20.26 -22.68
CA PRO A 427 -22.48 19.68 -22.49
C PRO A 427 -21.87 19.20 -23.82
N ALA A 428 -20.55 19.18 -23.88
CA ALA A 428 -19.81 18.65 -25.03
C ALA A 428 -18.89 17.50 -24.61
N THR A 429 -18.64 16.54 -25.50
CA THR A 429 -17.77 15.39 -25.22
C THR A 429 -16.60 15.29 -26.21
N LEU A 430 -15.42 14.93 -25.70
CA LEU A 430 -14.27 14.59 -26.53
C LEU A 430 -14.18 13.07 -26.67
N THR A 431 -14.27 12.61 -27.92
CA THR A 431 -14.23 11.21 -28.33
C THR A 431 -13.30 11.05 -29.54
N SER A 432 -13.03 9.81 -29.94
CA SER A 432 -12.24 9.54 -31.15
C SER A 432 -12.92 10.06 -32.44
N ALA A 433 -14.24 10.28 -32.40
CA ALA A 433 -15.00 10.88 -33.49
C ALA A 433 -14.78 12.39 -33.62
N VAL A 434 -14.42 13.07 -32.53
CA VAL A 434 -14.08 14.50 -32.52
C VAL A 434 -12.60 14.69 -32.86
N ASP A 435 -11.72 13.92 -32.22
CA ASP A 435 -10.30 13.90 -32.52
C ASP A 435 -9.76 12.47 -32.42
N SER A 436 -9.24 11.96 -33.53
CA SER A 436 -8.72 10.59 -33.63
C SER A 436 -7.53 10.28 -32.70
N ARG A 437 -6.83 11.29 -32.16
CA ARG A 437 -5.80 11.11 -31.13
C ARG A 437 -6.39 10.68 -29.80
N PHE A 438 -7.64 11.04 -29.51
CA PHE A 438 -8.34 10.65 -28.29
C PHE A 438 -8.96 9.26 -28.44
N ILE A 439 -8.16 8.22 -28.21
CA ILE A 439 -8.63 6.82 -28.29
C ILE A 439 -9.56 6.54 -27.11
N ASP A 440 -10.88 6.61 -27.34
CA ASP A 440 -11.94 6.49 -26.34
C ASP A 440 -12.29 5.04 -25.94
N THR A 441 -11.63 4.06 -26.57
CA THR A 441 -11.56 2.68 -26.04
C THR A 441 -10.48 2.52 -24.96
N LYS A 442 -9.59 3.51 -24.80
CA LYS A 442 -8.52 3.54 -23.79
C LYS A 442 -8.78 4.60 -22.74
N ASN A 443 -9.14 5.81 -23.17
CA ASN A 443 -9.51 6.93 -22.31
C ASN A 443 -11.03 6.98 -22.16
N ARG A 444 -11.55 7.41 -21.01
CA ARG A 444 -12.97 7.77 -20.94
C ARG A 444 -13.17 9.08 -21.68
N PRO A 445 -14.25 9.23 -22.47
CA PRO A 445 -14.51 10.52 -23.12
C PRO A 445 -14.53 11.65 -22.09
N ALA A 446 -13.85 12.75 -22.41
CA ALA A 446 -13.88 13.93 -21.56
C ALA A 446 -15.23 14.64 -21.72
N LEU A 447 -15.72 15.25 -20.64
CA LEU A 447 -17.00 15.97 -20.61
C LEU A 447 -16.75 17.41 -20.23
N ALA A 448 -17.14 18.35 -21.10
CA ALA A 448 -17.07 19.79 -20.87
C ALA A 448 -18.46 20.38 -20.64
N GLN A 449 -18.56 21.29 -19.68
CA GLN A 449 -19.76 22.07 -19.39
C GLN A 449 -19.37 23.52 -19.09
N THR A 450 -20.12 24.46 -19.68
CA THR A 450 -20.01 25.89 -19.36
C THR A 450 -20.92 26.25 -18.19
N PHE A 451 -20.34 26.91 -17.19
CA PHE A 451 -21.03 27.44 -16.02
C PHE A 451 -20.98 28.96 -16.01
N GLU A 452 -22.02 29.58 -15.48
CA GLU A 452 -22.06 31.01 -15.14
C GLU A 452 -22.18 31.15 -13.62
N GLU A 453 -21.27 31.90 -12.99
CA GLU A 453 -21.38 32.26 -11.58
C GLU A 453 -22.61 33.14 -11.36
N ALA A 454 -23.57 32.67 -10.56
CA ALA A 454 -24.82 33.37 -10.32
C ALA A 454 -24.63 34.76 -9.66
N ALA A 455 -23.56 34.94 -8.88
CA ALA A 455 -23.28 36.18 -8.16
C ALA A 455 -22.70 37.30 -9.04
N THR A 456 -21.92 36.94 -10.06
CA THR A 456 -21.12 37.91 -10.86
C THR A 456 -21.48 37.92 -12.34
N GLY A 457 -22.07 36.84 -12.85
CA GLY A 457 -22.26 36.61 -14.28
C GLY A 457 -20.98 36.18 -15.01
N GLY A 458 -19.91 35.84 -14.29
CA GLY A 458 -18.68 35.30 -14.87
C GLY A 458 -18.92 33.93 -15.50
N VAL A 459 -18.45 33.72 -16.72
CA VAL A 459 -18.65 32.48 -17.49
C VAL A 459 -17.31 31.76 -17.59
N PHE A 460 -17.31 30.44 -17.47
CA PHE A 460 -16.12 29.62 -17.66
C PHE A 460 -16.51 28.18 -18.00
N THR A 461 -15.62 27.46 -18.68
CA THR A 461 -15.85 26.06 -19.06
C THR A 461 -15.01 25.14 -18.18
N VAL A 462 -15.65 24.15 -17.57
CA VAL A 462 -14.96 23.08 -16.83
C VAL A 462 -15.00 21.81 -17.67
N VAL A 463 -13.87 21.11 -17.77
CA VAL A 463 -13.80 19.76 -18.35
C VAL A 463 -13.35 18.75 -17.31
N VAL A 464 -14.10 17.66 -17.18
CA VAL A 464 -13.71 16.49 -16.40
C VAL A 464 -13.19 15.39 -17.33
N ASN A 465 -12.05 14.79 -16.98
CA ASN A 465 -11.42 13.72 -17.74
C ASN A 465 -11.10 12.49 -16.89
N HIS A 466 -10.90 11.37 -17.56
CA HIS A 466 -10.34 10.15 -16.97
C HIS A 466 -9.49 9.45 -18.04
N LEU A 467 -8.21 9.81 -18.08
CA LEU A 467 -7.26 9.24 -19.04
C LEU A 467 -6.89 7.80 -18.66
N LYS A 468 -6.37 7.06 -19.64
CA LYS A 468 -6.01 5.64 -19.51
C LYS A 468 -5.09 5.39 -18.31
N SER A 469 -5.45 4.43 -17.46
CA SER A 469 -4.63 4.01 -16.31
C SER A 469 -3.30 3.36 -16.71
N LYS A 470 -2.34 3.37 -15.78
CA LYS A 470 -1.01 2.73 -15.96
C LYS A 470 -0.99 1.21 -15.73
N GLY A 471 -2.07 0.65 -15.16
CA GLY A 471 -2.11 -0.73 -14.68
C GLY A 471 -2.30 -1.81 -15.75
N SER A 472 -2.52 -1.44 -17.01
CA SER A 472 -2.65 -2.39 -18.11
C SER A 472 -1.99 -1.88 -19.38
N ALA A 473 -1.38 -2.80 -20.14
CA ALA A 473 -0.58 -2.49 -21.32
C ALA A 473 -1.41 -1.87 -22.47
N CYS A 474 -0.70 -1.08 -23.29
CA CYS A 474 -1.21 -0.49 -24.53
C CYS A 474 -0.41 -0.97 -25.76
N ASP A 475 0.07 -2.22 -25.72
CA ASP A 475 0.85 -2.84 -26.81
C ASP A 475 0.08 -2.89 -28.14
N ASP A 476 -1.25 -3.04 -28.07
CA ASP A 476 -2.15 -3.05 -29.22
C ASP A 476 -2.18 -1.71 -29.97
N VAL A 477 -1.76 -0.63 -29.32
CA VAL A 477 -1.55 0.70 -29.93
C VAL A 477 -0.08 1.12 -29.93
N SER A 478 0.84 0.15 -29.77
CA SER A 478 2.30 0.35 -29.80
C SER A 478 2.83 1.34 -28.75
N ASP A 479 2.25 1.28 -27.55
CA ASP A 479 2.61 2.13 -26.41
C ASP A 479 2.85 1.28 -25.13
N PRO A 480 3.92 0.46 -25.15
CA PRO A 480 4.30 -0.38 -24.01
C PRO A 480 4.86 0.49 -22.87
N ASP A 481 5.02 -0.12 -21.69
CA ASP A 481 5.89 0.44 -20.65
C ASP A 481 7.34 0.51 -21.16
N LEU A 482 8.00 1.65 -20.92
CA LEU A 482 9.41 1.87 -21.27
C LEU A 482 10.33 1.72 -20.06
N ASP A 483 9.77 1.33 -18.91
CA ASP A 483 10.48 1.22 -17.62
C ASP A 483 11.17 2.54 -17.24
N ASP A 484 10.55 3.66 -17.59
CA ASP A 484 11.07 5.03 -17.40
C ASP A 484 10.36 5.81 -16.27
N GLY A 485 9.50 5.10 -15.54
CA GLY A 485 8.67 5.63 -14.45
C GLY A 485 7.33 6.23 -14.91
N ALA A 486 7.14 6.50 -16.20
CA ALA A 486 5.84 6.97 -16.70
C ALA A 486 4.78 5.85 -16.68
N GLY A 487 5.21 4.59 -16.78
CA GLY A 487 4.36 3.41 -16.81
C GLY A 487 3.66 3.24 -18.16
N ASN A 488 2.86 2.17 -18.28
CA ASN A 488 2.10 1.88 -19.51
C ASN A 488 1.29 3.07 -20.06
N CYS A 489 1.06 3.04 -21.37
CA CYS A 489 0.14 3.92 -22.07
C CYS A 489 0.53 5.42 -22.03
N ASN A 490 1.81 5.75 -21.87
CA ASN A 490 2.27 7.13 -21.74
C ASN A 490 2.03 7.96 -23.03
N LEU A 491 2.29 7.40 -24.21
CA LEU A 491 2.04 8.09 -25.49
C LEU A 491 0.54 8.28 -25.75
N THR A 492 -0.27 7.31 -25.37
CA THR A 492 -1.73 7.31 -25.49
C THR A 492 -2.33 8.41 -24.62
N ARG A 493 -1.87 8.54 -23.37
CA ARG A 493 -2.24 9.64 -22.47
C ARG A 493 -1.76 10.99 -23.03
N THR A 494 -0.56 11.04 -23.60
CA THR A 494 0.00 12.27 -24.19
C THR A 494 -0.81 12.75 -25.39
N ALA A 495 -1.18 11.85 -26.30
CA ALA A 495 -2.02 12.16 -27.45
C ALA A 495 -3.43 12.62 -27.02
N ALA A 496 -4.01 11.99 -25.99
CA ALA A 496 -5.29 12.40 -25.42
C ALA A 496 -5.21 13.79 -24.76
N ALA A 497 -4.12 14.09 -24.06
CA ALA A 497 -3.87 15.41 -23.47
C ALA A 497 -3.74 16.52 -24.53
N GLN A 498 -3.06 16.24 -25.64
CA GLN A 498 -2.98 17.17 -26.78
C GLN A 498 -4.36 17.38 -27.43
N ALA A 499 -5.09 16.29 -27.68
CA ALA A 499 -6.45 16.36 -28.22
C ALA A 499 -7.38 17.19 -27.31
N LEU A 500 -7.24 17.04 -25.99
CA LEU A 500 -8.02 17.77 -25.00
C LEU A 500 -7.79 19.28 -25.11
N VAL A 501 -6.54 19.73 -25.13
CA VAL A 501 -6.21 21.17 -25.23
C VAL A 501 -6.65 21.74 -26.58
N ASP A 502 -6.35 21.05 -27.69
CA ASP A 502 -6.75 21.50 -29.03
C ASP A 502 -8.28 21.59 -29.15
N TRP A 503 -9.01 20.63 -28.56
CA TRP A 503 -10.47 20.61 -28.55
C TRP A 503 -11.06 21.76 -27.74
N LEU A 504 -10.55 22.03 -26.54
CA LEU A 504 -11.02 23.17 -25.73
C LEU A 504 -10.81 24.50 -26.45
N ALA A 505 -9.70 24.66 -27.19
CA ALA A 505 -9.44 25.85 -28.00
C ALA A 505 -10.47 26.07 -29.13
N THR A 506 -11.30 25.07 -29.46
CA THR A 506 -12.42 25.22 -30.40
C THR A 506 -13.70 25.78 -29.77
N ASP A 507 -13.71 26.05 -28.46
CA ASP A 507 -14.89 26.44 -27.68
C ASP A 507 -16.04 25.43 -27.88
N PRO A 508 -15.87 24.18 -27.42
CA PRO A 508 -16.75 23.08 -27.79
C PRO A 508 -18.18 23.21 -27.24
N THR A 509 -18.35 24.05 -26.22
CA THR A 509 -19.64 24.41 -25.62
C THR A 509 -20.22 25.71 -26.19
N SER A 510 -19.52 26.37 -27.12
CA SER A 510 -19.90 27.66 -27.73
C SER A 510 -20.17 28.77 -26.71
N SER A 511 -19.36 28.79 -25.64
CA SER A 511 -19.47 29.75 -24.53
C SER A 511 -19.06 31.17 -24.93
N GLY A 512 -18.14 31.30 -25.89
CA GLY A 512 -17.48 32.56 -26.23
C GLY A 512 -16.50 33.06 -25.16
N ASP A 513 -16.23 32.25 -24.13
CA ASP A 513 -15.30 32.55 -23.04
C ASP A 513 -14.01 31.74 -23.18
N GLU A 514 -12.87 32.33 -22.83
CA GLU A 514 -11.54 31.71 -22.98
C GLU A 514 -11.06 31.03 -21.68
N ASP A 515 -11.81 31.15 -20.58
CA ASP A 515 -11.47 30.56 -19.30
C ASP A 515 -11.89 29.07 -19.24
N PHE A 516 -10.89 28.20 -19.41
CA PHE A 516 -11.04 26.75 -19.30
C PHE A 516 -10.37 26.19 -18.03
N LEU A 517 -11.06 25.29 -17.35
CA LEU A 517 -10.52 24.54 -16.22
C LEU A 517 -10.50 23.04 -16.53
N ILE A 518 -9.29 22.47 -16.66
CA ILE A 518 -9.10 21.02 -16.79
C ILE A 518 -9.02 20.40 -15.40
N ILE A 519 -9.99 19.55 -15.09
CA ILE A 519 -10.01 18.71 -13.88
C ILE A 519 -10.16 17.25 -14.28
N GLY A 520 -9.87 16.32 -13.38
CA GLY A 520 -10.05 14.91 -13.64
C GLY A 520 -8.93 14.04 -13.13
N ASP A 521 -8.95 12.78 -13.56
CA ASP A 521 -7.89 11.82 -13.36
C ASP A 521 -7.06 11.71 -14.65
N LEU A 522 -5.96 12.45 -14.67
CA LEU A 522 -5.01 12.45 -15.79
C LEU A 522 -4.11 11.20 -15.78
N ASN A 523 -4.19 10.36 -14.74
CA ASN A 523 -3.37 9.17 -14.54
C ASN A 523 -1.85 9.41 -14.74
N SER A 524 -1.37 10.63 -14.46
CA SER A 524 0.00 11.06 -14.80
C SER A 524 0.59 11.97 -13.72
N TYR A 525 1.86 11.75 -13.36
CA TYR A 525 2.59 12.61 -12.41
C TYR A 525 3.11 13.89 -13.07
N ALA A 526 3.54 14.85 -12.24
CA ALA A 526 3.74 16.24 -12.64
C ALA A 526 4.80 16.49 -13.72
N MET A 527 5.72 15.56 -13.96
CA MET A 527 6.79 15.68 -14.96
C MET A 527 6.59 14.74 -16.16
N GLU A 528 5.48 14.01 -16.22
CA GLU A 528 5.17 13.12 -17.34
C GLU A 528 4.67 13.89 -18.56
N ASP A 529 4.86 13.28 -19.73
CA ASP A 529 4.53 13.86 -21.03
C ASP A 529 3.08 14.36 -21.16
N PRO A 530 2.04 13.68 -20.62
CA PRO A 530 0.67 14.18 -20.68
C PRO A 530 0.49 15.51 -19.94
N ILE A 531 1.18 15.69 -18.80
CA ILE A 531 1.15 16.95 -18.04
C ILE A 531 1.95 18.03 -18.76
N MET A 532 3.10 17.66 -19.35
CA MET A 532 3.89 18.60 -20.16
C MET A 532 3.09 19.07 -21.39
N ALA A 533 2.34 18.18 -22.04
CA ALA A 533 1.49 18.52 -23.18
C ALA A 533 0.37 19.50 -22.79
N ILE A 534 -0.30 19.30 -21.65
CA ILE A 534 -1.30 20.25 -21.15
C ILE A 534 -0.68 21.61 -20.86
N ARG A 535 0.47 21.65 -20.18
CA ARG A 535 1.15 22.90 -19.80
C ARG A 535 1.68 23.69 -20.97
N ALA A 536 2.08 23.02 -22.05
CA ALA A 536 2.57 23.69 -23.24
C ALA A 536 1.50 24.63 -23.80
N GLY A 537 0.22 24.23 -23.75
CA GLY A 537 -0.79 24.83 -24.60
C GLY A 537 -0.45 24.51 -26.06
N SER A 538 -1.40 23.99 -26.83
CA SER A 538 -1.13 23.60 -28.22
C SER A 538 -0.57 24.74 -29.08
#